data_AF-A0A3B9HJU7-F1
#
_entry.id   AF-A0A3B9HJU7-F1
#
_cell.length_a   1.000
_cell.length_b   1.000
_cell.length_c   1.000
_cell.angle_alpha   90.00
_cell.angle_beta   90.00
_cell.angle_gamma   90.00
#
_symmetry.space_group_name_H-M   'P 1'
#
loop_
_entity.id
_entity.type
_entity.pdbx_description
1 polymer ?
#
loop_
_entity_poly.entity_id
_entity_poly.type
_entity_poly.pdbx_seq_one_letter_code
_entity_poly.pdbx_strand_id
1 'polypeptide(L)'
;MKQEMTRRMMIIFYSIMAGHILFACVIVFFVKPVPAENSLNLKNLTSILAAASVAVTMLAYWLYQQQVTKIASSDNDDIDKLNAWQAPVIIRLAMIEGVCLANLVALYLTGYSLYLYFYVATALAMLYAKPRPLSIATELQLQEDQ
;
A
#
# COMPACT_ATOMS: atom_id res chain seq x y z
N MET A 1 -22.25 -3.47 -13.89
CA MET A 1 -20.98 -2.77 -14.18
C MET A 1 -20.27 -2.24 -12.94
N LYS A 2 -20.89 -1.37 -12.11
CA LYS A 2 -20.30 -0.84 -10.85
C LYS A 2 -19.71 -1.96 -9.96
N GLN A 3 -20.46 -3.05 -9.72
CA GLN A 3 -20.01 -4.21 -8.93
C GLN A 3 -18.80 -4.96 -9.53
N GLU A 4 -18.72 -5.07 -10.86
CA GLU A 4 -17.60 -5.76 -11.52
C GLU A 4 -16.31 -4.96 -11.36
N MET A 5 -16.37 -3.64 -11.46
CA MET A 5 -15.22 -2.75 -11.27
C MET A 5 -14.68 -2.84 -9.84
N THR A 6 -15.57 -2.81 -8.83
CA THR A 6 -15.16 -3.01 -7.44
C THR A 6 -14.56 -4.40 -7.21
N ARG A 7 -15.11 -5.44 -7.84
CA ARG A 7 -14.56 -6.80 -7.76
C ARG A 7 -13.16 -6.88 -8.37
N ARG A 8 -12.92 -6.27 -9.53
CA ARG A 8 -11.58 -6.18 -10.15
C ARG A 8 -10.59 -5.52 -9.21
N MET A 9 -10.97 -4.42 -8.57
CA MET A 9 -10.11 -3.74 -7.61
C MET A 9 -9.82 -4.56 -6.35
N MET A 10 -10.78 -5.36 -5.87
CA MET A 10 -10.53 -6.30 -4.77
C MET A 10 -9.52 -7.38 -5.18
N ILE A 11 -9.61 -7.91 -6.39
CA ILE A 11 -8.64 -8.89 -6.91
C ILE A 11 -7.25 -8.27 -6.93
N ILE A 12 -7.10 -7.06 -7.50
CA ILE A 12 -5.81 -6.34 -7.53
C ILE A 12 -5.27 -6.14 -6.11
N PHE A 13 -6.10 -5.68 -5.18
CA PHE A 13 -5.71 -5.49 -3.78
C PHE A 13 -5.16 -6.77 -3.15
N TYR A 14 -5.86 -7.89 -3.29
CA TYR A 14 -5.41 -9.16 -2.71
C TYR A 14 -4.17 -9.71 -3.40
N SER A 15 -4.01 -9.50 -4.71
CA SER A 15 -2.79 -9.88 -5.43
C SER A 15 -1.56 -9.12 -4.94
N ILE A 16 -1.69 -7.79 -4.76
CA ILE A 16 -0.60 -6.95 -4.21
C ILE A 16 -0.28 -7.38 -2.77
N MET A 17 -1.33 -7.56 -1.94
CA MET A 17 -1.17 -8.00 -0.55
C MET A 17 -0.46 -9.36 -0.45
N ALA A 18 -0.86 -10.32 -1.29
CA ALA A 18 -0.25 -11.65 -1.33
C ALA A 18 1.24 -11.60 -1.72
N GLY A 19 1.62 -10.70 -2.64
CA GLY A 19 2.99 -10.56 -3.12
C GLY A 19 3.99 -10.29 -1.99
N HIS A 20 3.79 -9.20 -1.24
CA HIS A 20 4.70 -8.84 -0.15
C HIS A 20 4.56 -9.74 1.09
N ILE A 21 3.42 -10.41 1.30
CA ILE A 21 3.27 -11.43 2.35
C ILE A 21 4.10 -12.67 2.02
N LEU A 22 3.99 -13.17 0.79
CA LEU A 22 4.78 -14.32 0.34
C LEU A 22 6.27 -14.00 0.42
N PHE A 23 6.68 -12.79 0.01
CA PHE A 23 8.06 -12.35 0.12
C PHE A 23 8.57 -12.32 1.58
N ALA A 24 7.74 -11.85 2.51
CA ALA A 24 8.05 -11.89 3.94
C ALA A 24 8.23 -13.33 4.44
N CYS A 25 7.34 -14.25 4.05
CA CYS A 25 7.45 -15.67 4.39
C CYS A 25 8.77 -16.28 3.88
N VAL A 26 9.16 -15.98 2.64
CA VAL A 26 10.42 -16.46 2.05
C VAL A 26 11.63 -15.97 2.86
N ILE A 27 11.69 -14.69 3.19
CA ILE A 27 12.82 -14.11 3.93
C ILE A 27 12.92 -14.69 5.35
N VAL A 28 11.78 -14.78 6.06
CA VAL A 28 11.78 -15.20 7.47
C VAL A 28 12.01 -16.71 7.62
N PHE A 29 11.39 -17.54 6.79
CA PHE A 29 11.42 -18.99 6.97
C PHE A 29 12.48 -19.73 6.13
N PHE A 30 12.76 -19.27 4.91
CA PHE A 30 13.61 -20.01 3.97
C PHE A 30 15.02 -19.45 3.87
N VAL A 31 15.14 -18.15 3.67
CA VAL A 31 16.45 -17.52 3.42
C VAL A 31 17.19 -17.24 4.74
N LYS A 32 16.43 -16.86 5.79
CA LYS A 32 16.91 -16.37 7.08
C LYS A 32 17.74 -15.08 6.94
N PRO A 33 17.42 -14.03 7.73
CA PRO A 33 18.21 -12.80 7.70
C PRO A 33 19.67 -13.03 8.09
N VAL A 34 20.59 -12.22 7.53
CA VAL A 34 21.99 -12.20 7.96
C VAL A 34 22.05 -11.92 9.47
N PRO A 35 22.87 -12.63 10.28
CA PRO A 35 22.98 -12.34 11.70
C PRO A 35 23.36 -10.88 11.96
N ALA A 36 22.66 -10.22 12.88
CA ALA A 36 22.85 -8.80 13.17
C ALA A 36 24.27 -8.44 13.60
N GLU A 37 25.03 -9.40 14.15
CA GLU A 37 26.42 -9.24 14.57
C GLU A 37 27.40 -9.13 13.38
N ASN A 38 27.05 -9.72 12.24
CA ASN A 38 27.81 -9.64 10.98
C ASN A 38 27.21 -8.60 10.02
N SER A 39 26.26 -7.79 10.51
CA SER A 39 25.57 -6.81 9.67
C SER A 39 26.49 -5.65 9.32
N LEU A 40 26.31 -5.13 8.10
CA LEU A 40 26.86 -3.82 7.76
C LEU A 40 26.31 -2.83 8.79
N ASN A 41 27.19 -2.10 9.47
CA ASN A 41 26.83 -1.13 10.52
C ASN A 41 26.15 0.10 9.90
N LEU A 42 24.91 -0.11 9.46
CA LEU A 42 24.11 0.82 8.66
C LEU A 42 23.15 1.59 9.59
N LYS A 43 23.69 2.12 10.68
CA LYS A 43 22.91 2.89 11.67
C LYS A 43 22.16 4.06 11.01
N ASN A 44 22.79 4.71 10.03
CA ASN A 44 22.19 5.76 9.22
C ASN A 44 21.10 5.24 8.26
N LEU A 45 21.24 4.01 7.75
CA LEU A 45 20.23 3.43 6.87
C LEU A 45 18.92 3.22 7.61
N THR A 46 18.98 2.79 8.88
CA THR A 46 17.79 2.51 9.69
C THR A 46 16.94 3.77 9.89
N SER A 47 17.56 4.90 10.24
CA SER A 47 16.85 6.17 10.41
C SER A 47 16.30 6.71 9.08
N ILE A 48 17.06 6.58 8.00
CA ILE A 48 16.62 7.00 6.66
C ILE A 48 15.44 6.15 6.19
N LEU A 49 15.49 4.83 6.32
CA LEU A 49 14.40 3.93 5.92
C LEU A 49 13.15 4.11 6.78
N ALA A 50 13.30 4.35 8.08
CA ALA A 50 12.17 4.66 8.96
C ALA A 50 11.49 5.97 8.52
N ALA A 51 12.27 7.04 8.33
CA ALA A 51 11.75 8.32 7.87
C ALA A 51 11.10 8.21 6.47
N ALA A 52 11.75 7.50 5.54
CA ALA A 52 11.23 7.25 4.21
C ALA A 52 9.93 6.42 4.23
N SER A 53 9.84 5.41 5.09
CA SER A 53 8.64 4.57 5.23
C SER A 53 7.43 5.40 5.64
N VAL A 54 7.61 6.28 6.63
CA VAL A 54 6.55 7.20 7.07
C VAL A 54 6.23 8.22 5.97
N ALA A 55 7.24 8.89 5.41
CA ALA A 55 7.05 9.93 4.41
C ALA A 55 6.36 9.43 3.14
N VAL A 56 6.79 8.28 2.59
CA VAL A 56 6.20 7.69 1.38
C VAL A 56 4.79 7.19 1.65
N THR A 57 4.53 6.59 2.80
CA THR A 57 3.18 6.15 3.19
C THR A 57 2.24 7.36 3.30
N MET A 58 2.64 8.42 4.00
CA MET A 58 1.86 9.66 4.11
C MET A 58 1.62 10.31 2.75
N LEU A 59 2.66 10.38 1.91
CA LEU A 59 2.56 10.91 0.55
C LEU A 59 1.57 10.11 -0.29
N ALA A 60 1.54 8.78 -0.18
CA ALA A 60 0.60 7.93 -0.88
C ALA A 60 -0.85 8.25 -0.51
N TYR A 61 -1.15 8.45 0.78
CA TYR A 61 -2.48 8.87 1.22
C TYR A 61 -2.83 10.28 0.75
N TRP A 62 -1.90 11.23 0.84
CA TRP A 62 -2.14 12.61 0.41
C TRP A 62 -2.41 12.71 -1.10
N LEU A 63 -1.59 12.04 -1.92
CA LEU A 63 -1.77 11.98 -3.38
C LEU A 63 -3.09 11.31 -3.76
N TYR A 64 -3.49 10.27 -3.03
CA TYR A 64 -4.78 9.63 -3.22
C TYR A 64 -5.92 10.61 -2.96
N GLN A 65 -5.93 11.27 -1.80
CA GLN A 65 -6.99 12.21 -1.42
C GLN A 65 -7.07 13.37 -2.42
N GLN A 66 -5.94 13.92 -2.85
CA GLN A 66 -5.92 14.99 -3.83
C GLN A 66 -6.55 14.58 -5.17
N GLN A 67 -6.32 13.35 -5.62
CA GLN A 67 -6.88 12.84 -6.88
C GLN A 67 -8.35 12.49 -6.74
N VAL A 68 -8.74 11.82 -5.65
CA VAL A 68 -10.14 11.42 -5.43
C VAL A 68 -11.04 12.63 -5.27
N THR A 69 -10.63 13.67 -4.54
CA THR A 69 -11.42 14.90 -4.41
C THR A 69 -11.65 15.56 -5.78
N LYS A 70 -10.64 15.58 -6.66
CA LYS A 70 -10.78 16.12 -8.03
C LYS A 70 -11.76 15.30 -8.87
N ILE A 71 -11.75 13.98 -8.73
CA ILE A 71 -12.67 13.08 -9.44
C ILE A 71 -14.09 13.26 -8.90
N ALA A 72 -14.27 13.33 -7.58
CA ALA A 72 -15.57 13.51 -6.95
C ALA A 72 -16.24 14.83 -7.39
N SER A 73 -15.46 15.92 -7.47
CA SER A 73 -15.93 17.23 -7.91
C SER A 73 -16.06 17.40 -9.44
N SER A 74 -15.83 16.35 -10.22
CA SER A 74 -16.01 16.42 -11.67
C SER A 74 -17.48 16.27 -12.06
N ASP A 75 -17.87 16.90 -13.17
CA ASP A 75 -19.20 16.76 -13.79
C ASP A 75 -19.36 15.44 -14.57
N ASN A 76 -18.41 14.52 -14.43
CA ASN A 76 -18.48 13.20 -15.05
C ASN A 76 -19.61 12.37 -14.46
N ASP A 77 -20.14 11.45 -15.26
CA ASP A 77 -21.09 10.47 -14.77
C ASP A 77 -20.45 9.50 -13.75
N ASP A 78 -21.29 8.74 -13.06
CA ASP A 78 -20.84 7.77 -12.05
C ASP A 78 -19.85 6.73 -12.59
N ILE A 79 -20.01 6.34 -13.85
CA ILE A 79 -19.21 5.28 -14.49
C ILE A 79 -17.80 5.80 -14.77
N ASP A 80 -17.70 7.01 -15.29
CA ASP A 80 -16.44 7.69 -15.58
C ASP A 80 -15.70 8.06 -14.29
N LYS A 81 -16.41 8.45 -13.23
CA LYS A 81 -15.81 8.64 -11.89
C LYS A 81 -15.21 7.33 -11.36
N LEU A 82 -15.92 6.22 -11.50
CA LEU A 82 -15.43 4.90 -11.10
C LEU A 82 -14.25 4.42 -11.94
N ASN A 83 -14.22 4.73 -13.24
CA ASN A 83 -13.08 4.45 -14.11
C ASN A 83 -11.85 5.26 -13.67
N ALA A 84 -12.02 6.57 -13.46
CA ALA A 84 -10.94 7.48 -13.06
C ALA A 84 -10.38 7.14 -11.68
N TRP A 85 -11.20 6.62 -10.76
CA TRP A 85 -10.80 6.26 -9.39
C TRP A 85 -9.83 5.07 -9.30
N GLN A 86 -9.81 4.17 -10.29
CA GLN A 86 -8.96 2.97 -10.24
C GLN A 86 -7.47 3.32 -10.20
N ALA A 87 -7.03 4.27 -11.02
CA ALA A 87 -5.61 4.63 -11.11
C ALA A 87 -5.05 5.19 -9.79
N PRO A 88 -5.67 6.18 -9.12
CA PRO A 88 -5.24 6.65 -7.80
C PRO A 88 -5.14 5.55 -6.74
N VAL A 89 -6.08 4.59 -6.74
CA VAL A 89 -6.03 3.44 -5.82
C VAL A 89 -4.80 2.58 -6.09
N ILE A 90 -4.57 2.20 -7.35
CA ILE A 90 -3.44 1.36 -7.74
C ILE A 90 -2.13 2.05 -7.37
N ILE A 91 -2.00 3.35 -7.66
CA ILE A 91 -0.81 4.15 -7.31
C ILE A 91 -0.59 4.14 -5.80
N ARG A 92 -1.64 4.40 -5.00
CA ARG A 92 -1.54 4.35 -3.53
C ARG A 92 -1.07 2.99 -3.04
N LEU A 93 -1.64 1.90 -3.56
CA LEU A 93 -1.28 0.54 -3.17
C LEU A 93 0.17 0.20 -3.54
N ALA A 94 0.61 0.55 -4.76
CA ALA A 94 1.97 0.32 -5.22
C ALA A 94 3.02 1.10 -4.40
N MET A 95 2.71 2.33 -3.99
CA MET A 95 3.59 3.12 -3.12
C MET A 95 3.77 2.45 -1.75
N ILE A 96 2.68 1.99 -1.13
CA ILE A 96 2.73 1.31 0.18
C ILE A 96 3.42 -0.06 0.06
N GLU A 97 3.17 -0.81 -1.01
CA GLU A 97 3.86 -2.06 -1.30
C GLU A 97 5.38 -1.86 -1.43
N GLY A 98 5.81 -0.81 -2.13
CA GLY A 98 7.23 -0.46 -2.25
C GLY A 98 7.91 -0.24 -0.90
N VAL A 99 7.22 0.40 0.04
CA VAL A 99 7.69 0.55 1.43
C VAL A 99 7.77 -0.80 2.15
N CYS A 100 6.78 -1.67 1.97
CA CYS A 100 6.79 -3.01 2.55
C CYS A 100 7.98 -3.83 2.05
N LEU A 101 8.21 -3.85 0.74
CA LEU A 101 9.32 -4.57 0.12
C LEU A 101 10.68 -3.99 0.55
N ALA A 102 10.82 -2.66 0.62
CA ALA A 102 12.05 -2.02 1.07
C ALA A 102 12.42 -2.42 2.52
N ASN A 103 11.44 -2.48 3.41
CA ASN A 103 11.66 -2.94 4.79
C ASN A 103 12.04 -4.43 4.82
N LEU A 104 11.43 -5.29 4.00
CA LEU A 104 11.81 -6.70 3.92
C LEU A 104 13.22 -6.90 3.37
N VAL A 105 13.63 -6.13 2.36
CA VAL A 105 15.00 -6.13 1.84
C VAL A 105 15.98 -5.66 2.92
N ALA A 106 15.65 -4.59 3.65
CA ALA A 106 16.49 -4.12 4.75
C ALA A 106 16.61 -5.14 5.89
N LEU A 107 15.52 -5.83 6.24
CA LEU A 107 15.54 -6.96 7.17
C LEU A 107 16.50 -8.04 6.70
N TYR A 108 16.40 -8.45 5.44
CA TYR A 108 17.25 -9.50 4.88
C TYR A 108 18.74 -9.12 4.93
N LEU A 109 19.08 -7.89 4.53
CA LEU A 109 20.47 -7.41 4.46
C LEU A 109 21.11 -7.17 5.83
N THR A 110 20.33 -6.75 6.82
CA THR A 110 20.87 -6.29 8.12
C THR A 110 20.61 -7.24 9.28
N GLY A 111 19.62 -8.13 9.17
CA GLY A 111 19.20 -8.97 10.30
C GLY A 111 18.41 -8.26 11.40
N TYR A 112 18.23 -6.94 11.31
CA TYR A 112 17.56 -6.20 12.38
C TYR A 112 16.05 -6.39 12.33
N SER A 113 15.50 -7.03 13.36
CA SER A 113 14.05 -7.27 13.51
C SER A 113 13.20 -6.00 13.50
N LEU A 114 13.81 -4.83 13.72
CA LEU A 114 13.11 -3.54 13.63
C LEU A 114 12.44 -3.34 12.26
N TYR A 115 13.08 -3.76 11.17
CA TYR A 115 12.52 -3.67 9.83
C TYR A 115 11.29 -4.56 9.65
N LEU A 116 11.19 -5.68 10.38
CA LEU A 116 9.99 -6.51 10.38
C LEU A 116 8.82 -5.78 11.05
N TYR A 117 9.06 -5.04 12.13
CA TYR A 117 8.01 -4.23 12.76
C TYR A 117 7.51 -3.11 11.84
N PHE A 118 8.42 -2.43 11.13
CA PHE A 118 8.02 -1.44 10.13
C PHE A 118 7.21 -2.06 8.99
N TYR A 119 7.65 -3.21 8.47
CA TYR A 119 6.88 -3.97 7.49
C TYR A 119 5.46 -4.29 7.98
N VAL A 120 5.31 -4.82 9.21
CA VAL A 120 3.99 -5.15 9.76
C VAL A 120 3.13 -3.90 9.89
N ALA A 121 3.69 -2.80 10.40
CA ALA A 121 2.97 -1.53 10.52
C ALA A 121 2.49 -1.00 9.16
N THR A 122 3.33 -1.06 8.12
CA THR A 122 2.97 -0.60 6.77
C THR A 122 2.01 -1.54 6.06
N ALA A 123 2.13 -2.86 6.28
CA ALA A 123 1.18 -3.85 5.77
C ALA A 123 -0.21 -3.67 6.41
N LEU A 124 -0.26 -3.37 7.72
CA LEU A 124 -1.51 -3.02 8.40
C LEU A 124 -2.10 -1.72 7.83
N ALA A 125 -1.28 -0.69 7.59
CA ALA A 125 -1.74 0.53 6.92
C ALA A 125 -2.35 0.22 5.54
N MET A 126 -1.71 -0.66 4.76
CA MET A 126 -2.25 -1.11 3.47
C MET A 126 -3.61 -1.82 3.62
N LEU A 127 -3.82 -2.62 4.68
CA LEU A 127 -5.13 -3.23 4.95
C LEU A 127 -6.23 -2.20 5.21
N TYR A 128 -5.91 -1.07 5.85
CA TYR A 128 -6.84 0.05 5.99
C TYR A 128 -7.14 0.75 4.65
N ALA A 129 -6.21 0.69 3.69
CA ALA A 129 -6.39 1.20 2.34
C ALA A 129 -7.20 0.26 1.41
N LYS A 130 -7.79 -0.83 1.95
CA LYS A 130 -8.63 -1.76 1.19
C LYS A 130 -9.82 -1.05 0.55
N PRO A 131 -10.05 -1.21 -0.76
CA PRO A 131 -11.24 -0.67 -1.40
C PRO A 131 -12.51 -1.34 -0.86
N ARG A 132 -13.44 -0.54 -0.32
CA ARG A 132 -14.75 -1.02 0.18
C ARG A 132 -15.87 -0.38 -0.63
N PRO A 133 -16.88 -1.14 -1.09
CA PRO A 133 -17.99 -0.61 -1.90
C PRO A 133 -18.67 0.61 -1.27
N LEU A 134 -18.91 0.56 0.05
CA LEU A 134 -19.55 1.64 0.80
C LEU A 134 -18.70 2.92 0.84
N SER A 135 -17.38 2.77 1.01
CA SER A 135 -16.44 3.89 1.05
C SER A 135 -16.37 4.58 -0.31
N ILE A 136 -16.42 3.81 -1.40
CA ILE A 136 -16.31 4.31 -2.77
C ILE A 136 -17.51 5.21 -3.12
N ALA A 137 -18.73 4.81 -2.76
CA ALA A 137 -19.92 5.61 -3.03
C ALA A 137 -19.86 6.98 -2.33
N THR A 138 -19.43 6.98 -1.07
CA THR A 138 -19.26 8.22 -0.29
C THR A 138 -18.10 9.07 -0.79
N GLU A 139 -16.95 8.46 -1.10
CA GLU A 139 -15.74 9.16 -1.57
C GLU A 139 -15.94 9.80 -2.95
N LEU A 140 -16.68 9.16 -3.84
CA LEU A 140 -16.94 9.65 -5.20
C LEU A 140 -18.23 10.47 -5.34
N GLN A 141 -19.00 10.61 -4.26
CA GLN A 141 -20.30 11.29 -4.26
C GLN A 141 -21.22 10.75 -5.38
N LEU A 142 -21.27 9.42 -5.52
CA LEU A 142 -22.12 8.78 -6.53
C LEU A 142 -23.59 9.07 -6.19
N GLN A 143 -24.40 9.31 -7.21
CA GLN A 143 -25.85 9.43 -7.00
C GLN A 143 -26.38 8.07 -6.56
N GLU A 144 -27.16 8.03 -5.46
CA GLU A 144 -27.86 6.80 -5.08
C GLU A 144 -28.85 6.47 -6.20
N ASP A 145 -28.71 5.27 -6.80
CA ASP A 145 -29.66 4.75 -7.78
C ASP A 145 -31.05 4.76 -7.09
N GLN A 146 -31.94 5.68 -7.49
CA GLN A 146 -33.37 5.60 -7.20
C GLN A 146 -34.02 4.48 -8.02
#